data_AF-A0A852UHV3-F1
#
_entry.id   AF-A0A852UHV3-F1
#
_cell.length_a   1.000
_cell.length_b   1.000
_cell.length_c   1.000
_cell.angle_alpha   90.00
_cell.angle_beta   90.00
_cell.angle_gamma   90.00
#
_symmetry.space_group_name_H-M   'P 1'
#
loop_
_entity.id
_entity.type
_entity.pdbx_description
1 polymer ?
#
loop_
_entity_poly.entity_id
_entity_poly.type
_entity_poly.pdbx_seq_one_letter_code
_entity_poly.pdbx_strand_id
1 'polypeptide(L)'
;MNFKKILLPFIAGALAVSLAACSEEDKAAKDKTPQEETKQEASKQEAPKEEKESAEEMQAKLAEQQVDKNKVVAVVNDEELTGEDYNTALTSIQGQMQQMGQDPSSKEAAEQVKTQVLDTLVNQTLILQKAKEAKINASETEIDEEYSSFEKQFGGEKEMKKALKSQSMDVKTLKNQIAESIIFDKYLEKVAPAGKVSDKEIKAYYDKAAATSKEAGQELPPLEEVSQEIEGIINQEQQQKLLVAHVEELKAASKIELKL
;
A
#
# COMPACT_ATOMS: atom_id res chain seq x y z
N MET A 1 -15.14 11.22 13.08
CA MET A 1 -15.25 12.50 12.34
C MET A 1 -15.24 12.16 10.85
N ASN A 2 -16.18 12.69 10.08
CA ASN A 2 -16.39 12.37 8.67
C ASN A 2 -15.24 12.91 7.78
N PHE A 3 -14.37 12.05 7.27
CA PHE A 3 -13.34 12.45 6.30
C PHE A 3 -13.93 12.52 4.88
N LYS A 4 -14.33 13.73 4.48
CA LYS A 4 -14.65 14.05 3.09
C LYS A 4 -13.35 14.29 2.32
N LYS A 5 -13.07 13.39 1.37
CA LYS A 5 -12.25 13.53 0.15
C LYS A 5 -11.60 14.91 -0.02
N ILE A 6 -10.32 15.02 0.29
CA ILE A 6 -9.46 16.09 -0.23
C ILE A 6 -8.57 15.47 -1.30
N LEU A 7 -8.97 15.72 -2.54
CA LEU A 7 -8.25 15.40 -3.75
C LEU A 7 -7.49 16.69 -4.10
N LEU A 8 -6.17 16.71 -3.87
CA LEU A 8 -5.32 17.83 -4.28
C LEU A 8 -4.26 17.33 -5.26
N PRO A 9 -4.23 17.87 -6.50
CA PRO A 9 -3.28 17.46 -7.53
C PRO A 9 -2.00 18.32 -7.43
N PHE A 10 -0.86 17.70 -7.14
CA PHE A 10 0.44 18.29 -7.44
C PHE A 10 0.83 17.91 -8.88
N ILE A 11 0.40 18.73 -9.84
CA ILE A 11 0.95 18.73 -11.19
C ILE A 11 2.07 19.77 -11.21
N ALA A 12 3.30 19.27 -11.23
CA ALA A 12 4.49 19.97 -11.69
C ALA A 12 5.25 18.94 -12.53
N GLY A 13 5.66 19.13 -13.77
CA GLY A 13 5.51 20.18 -14.75
C GLY A 13 6.22 19.64 -15.99
N ALA A 14 5.67 19.86 -17.19
CA ALA A 14 6.41 19.63 -18.43
C ALA A 14 6.00 20.72 -19.43
N LEU A 15 6.82 21.77 -19.44
CA LEU A 15 6.86 22.77 -20.51
C LEU A 15 7.35 22.09 -21.79
N ALA A 16 6.46 21.88 -22.76
CA ALA A 16 6.84 21.64 -24.14
C ALA A 16 6.46 22.86 -24.97
N VAL A 17 7.46 23.67 -25.30
CA VAL A 17 7.38 24.76 -26.28
C VAL A 17 7.17 24.12 -27.66
N SER A 18 5.95 24.16 -28.18
CA SER A 18 5.72 23.93 -29.62
C SER A 18 5.67 25.27 -30.33
N LEU A 19 6.75 25.57 -31.04
CA LEU A 19 6.84 26.67 -32.00
C LEU A 19 5.73 26.52 -33.05
N ALA A 20 4.94 27.58 -33.20
CA ALA A 20 4.08 27.77 -34.35
C ALA A 20 4.92 27.93 -35.62
N ALA A 21 4.61 27.15 -36.65
CA ALA A 21 4.94 27.46 -38.03
C ALA A 21 3.71 27.20 -38.91
N CYS A 22 3.39 28.22 -39.69
CA CYS A 22 2.15 28.50 -40.39
C CYS A 22 1.77 27.49 -41.49
N SER A 23 0.47 27.36 -41.76
CA SER A 23 -0.05 27.39 -43.14
C SER A 23 -1.49 27.95 -43.15
N GLU A 24 -1.82 28.57 -44.27
CA GLU A 24 -2.70 29.72 -44.48
C GLU A 24 -4.23 29.54 -44.37
N GLU A 25 -4.85 30.72 -44.25
CA GLU A 25 -6.26 31.11 -44.26
C GLU A 25 -7.06 30.64 -45.49
N ASP A 26 -8.35 30.30 -45.33
CA ASP A 26 -9.45 31.08 -45.95
C ASP A 26 -10.84 30.81 -45.31
N LYS A 27 -11.69 31.82 -45.40
CA LYS A 27 -12.97 32.04 -44.69
C LYS A 27 -14.17 31.37 -45.37
N ALA A 28 -15.17 30.97 -44.59
CA ALA A 28 -16.55 31.54 -44.59
C ALA A 28 -17.61 30.57 -44.04
N ALA A 29 -18.56 31.17 -43.31
CA ALA A 29 -19.56 30.55 -42.44
C ALA A 29 -20.77 29.89 -43.13
N LYS A 30 -21.34 28.84 -42.53
CA LYS A 30 -22.69 28.83 -41.88
C LYS A 30 -23.15 27.42 -41.47
N ASP A 31 -23.28 27.23 -40.16
CA ASP A 31 -24.49 26.81 -39.44
C ASP A 31 -25.20 25.48 -39.83
N LYS A 32 -24.99 24.43 -39.01
CA LYS A 32 -26.01 23.56 -38.34
C LYS A 32 -25.38 22.25 -37.82
N THR A 33 -25.29 22.11 -36.51
CA THR A 33 -25.12 20.82 -35.79
C THR A 33 -26.50 20.25 -35.42
N PRO A 34 -26.66 18.99 -34.95
CA PRO A 34 -25.73 17.85 -34.91
C PRO A 34 -26.37 16.50 -35.33
N GLN A 35 -25.59 15.61 -35.95
CA GLN A 35 -25.75 14.16 -35.75
C GLN A 35 -24.47 13.45 -36.21
N GLU A 36 -23.55 13.23 -35.26
CA GLU A 36 -22.45 12.28 -35.42
C GLU A 36 -22.74 11.09 -34.50
N GLU A 37 -23.19 9.99 -35.09
CA GLU A 37 -22.81 8.67 -34.60
C GLU A 37 -21.37 8.43 -35.04
N THR A 38 -20.43 8.56 -34.13
CA THR A 38 -19.05 8.12 -34.39
C THR A 38 -18.67 7.05 -33.38
N LYS A 39 -18.73 5.80 -33.84
CA LYS A 39 -17.98 4.68 -33.27
C LYS A 39 -16.52 5.11 -33.17
N GLN A 40 -16.02 5.33 -31.96
CA GLN A 40 -14.58 5.32 -31.74
C GLN A 40 -14.15 3.87 -31.50
N GLU A 41 -13.43 3.35 -32.49
CA GLU A 41 -12.61 2.15 -32.40
C GLU A 41 -11.64 2.30 -31.22
N ALA A 42 -11.73 1.34 -30.30
CA ALA A 42 -10.68 1.12 -29.32
C ALA A 42 -9.43 0.62 -30.05
N SER A 43 -8.43 1.49 -30.18
CA SER A 43 -7.08 1.11 -30.58
C SER A 43 -6.52 0.13 -29.53
N LYS A 44 -6.49 -1.17 -29.88
CA LYS A 44 -5.59 -2.14 -29.28
C LYS A 44 -4.18 -1.79 -29.77
N GLN A 45 -3.47 -0.96 -29.03
CA GLN A 45 -2.01 -0.95 -29.14
C GLN A 45 -1.49 -2.24 -28.49
N GLU A 46 -1.10 -3.19 -29.34
CA GLU A 46 -0.32 -4.34 -28.91
C GLU A 46 1.07 -3.85 -28.47
N ALA A 47 1.46 -4.13 -27.23
CA ALA A 47 2.84 -3.93 -26.78
C ALA A 47 3.82 -4.68 -27.72
N PRO A 48 4.98 -4.10 -28.05
CA PRO A 48 6.03 -4.75 -28.85
C PRO A 48 6.38 -6.15 -28.30
N LYS A 49 6.69 -7.10 -29.19
CA LYS A 49 7.00 -8.50 -28.81
C LYS A 49 8.12 -8.62 -27.77
N GLU A 50 9.12 -7.74 -27.83
CA GLU A 50 10.25 -7.72 -26.88
C GLU A 50 9.82 -7.31 -25.46
N GLU A 51 8.84 -6.41 -25.32
CA GLU A 51 8.28 -6.04 -24.00
C GLU A 51 7.42 -7.17 -23.41
N LYS A 52 6.72 -7.94 -24.25
CA LYS A 52 5.95 -9.11 -23.82
C LYS A 52 6.85 -10.25 -23.35
N GLU A 53 7.93 -10.56 -24.09
CA GLU A 53 8.89 -11.60 -23.70
C GLU A 53 9.62 -11.24 -22.40
N SER A 54 10.00 -9.98 -22.22
CA SER A 54 10.60 -9.47 -20.98
C SER A 54 9.64 -9.53 -19.78
N ALA A 55 8.36 -9.19 -19.98
CA ALA A 55 7.34 -9.26 -18.94
C ALA A 55 7.03 -10.70 -18.53
N GLU A 56 6.96 -11.63 -19.49
CA GLU A 56 6.75 -13.06 -19.23
C GLU A 56 7.94 -13.69 -18.49
N GLU A 57 9.18 -13.35 -18.88
CA GLU A 57 10.39 -13.80 -18.18
C GLU A 57 10.44 -13.27 -16.73
N MET A 58 10.09 -12.01 -16.53
CA MET A 58 9.99 -11.43 -15.19
C MET A 58 8.93 -12.16 -14.36
N GLN A 59 7.74 -12.40 -14.91
CA GLN A 59 6.67 -13.11 -14.21
C GLN A 59 7.08 -14.54 -13.83
N ALA A 60 7.81 -15.24 -14.70
CA ALA A 60 8.35 -16.56 -14.39
C ALA A 60 9.33 -16.49 -13.22
N LYS A 61 10.27 -15.53 -13.22
CA LYS A 61 11.23 -15.34 -12.11
C LYS A 61 10.54 -14.99 -10.79
N LEU A 62 9.46 -14.22 -10.82
CA LEU A 62 8.70 -13.91 -9.60
C LEU A 62 7.95 -15.14 -9.07
N ALA A 63 7.40 -15.96 -9.96
CA ALA A 63 6.76 -17.22 -9.59
C ALA A 63 7.75 -18.24 -8.99
N GLU A 64 8.99 -18.26 -9.47
CA GLU A 64 10.07 -19.11 -8.92
C GLU A 64 10.45 -18.77 -7.48
N GLN A 65 10.15 -17.56 -7.00
CA GLN A 65 10.38 -17.16 -5.60
C GLN A 65 9.37 -17.76 -4.62
N GLN A 66 8.27 -18.33 -5.12
CA GLN A 66 7.27 -19.00 -4.29
C GLN A 66 7.78 -20.34 -3.73
N VAL A 67 7.19 -20.77 -2.62
CA VAL A 67 7.49 -22.06 -1.97
C VAL A 67 6.28 -22.98 -1.98
N ASP A 68 6.48 -24.28 -1.72
CA ASP A 68 5.36 -25.22 -1.56
C ASP A 68 4.41 -24.74 -0.45
N LYS A 69 3.10 -24.69 -0.74
CA LYS A 69 2.09 -24.12 0.16
C LYS A 69 2.05 -24.77 1.54
N ASN A 70 2.37 -26.06 1.64
CA ASN A 70 2.33 -26.82 2.89
C ASN A 70 3.69 -26.84 3.60
N LYS A 71 4.73 -26.26 3.01
CA LYS A 71 6.05 -26.16 3.64
C LYS A 71 5.96 -25.23 4.84
N VAL A 72 6.49 -25.66 5.98
CA VAL A 72 6.68 -24.76 7.12
C VAL A 72 7.86 -23.83 6.82
N VAL A 73 7.60 -22.52 6.78
CA VAL A 73 8.60 -21.48 6.43
C VAL A 73 9.23 -20.85 7.66
N ALA A 74 8.50 -20.82 8.77
CA ALA A 74 8.96 -20.34 10.06
C ALA A 74 8.10 -20.93 11.17
N VAL A 75 8.62 -20.93 12.40
CA VAL A 75 7.88 -21.26 13.62
C VAL A 75 8.07 -20.11 14.60
N VAL A 76 6.96 -19.56 15.10
CA VAL A 76 6.94 -18.45 16.06
C VAL A 76 6.23 -18.93 17.33
N ASN A 77 7.02 -19.13 18.39
CA ASN A 77 6.63 -19.84 19.59
C ASN A 77 6.17 -21.27 19.24
N ASP A 78 4.87 -21.54 19.30
CA ASP A 78 4.28 -22.85 18.96
C ASP A 78 3.46 -22.80 17.66
N GLU A 79 3.50 -21.68 16.92
CA GLU A 79 2.72 -21.46 15.72
C GLU A 79 3.59 -21.64 14.47
N GLU A 80 3.16 -22.55 13.58
CA GLU A 80 3.82 -22.80 12.30
C GLU A 80 3.27 -21.85 11.23
N LEU A 81 4.18 -21.16 10.54
CA LEU A 81 3.86 -20.32 9.38
C LEU A 81 4.11 -21.13 8.11
N THR A 82 3.13 -21.11 7.21
CA THR A 82 3.10 -21.98 6.03
C THR A 82 3.61 -21.28 4.79
N GLY A 83 3.89 -22.07 3.75
CA GLY A 83 4.23 -21.55 2.44
C GLY A 83 3.09 -20.77 1.79
N GLU A 84 1.83 -21.06 2.16
CA GLU A 84 0.68 -20.26 1.73
C GLU A 84 0.72 -18.84 2.30
N ASP A 85 1.04 -18.69 3.59
CA ASP A 85 1.21 -17.38 4.24
C ASP A 85 2.36 -16.60 3.58
N TYR A 86 3.48 -17.28 3.36
CA TYR A 86 4.65 -16.73 2.67
C TYR A 86 4.32 -16.26 1.26
N ASN A 87 3.69 -17.10 0.44
CA ASN A 87 3.39 -16.78 -0.95
C ASN A 87 2.39 -15.62 -1.07
N THR A 88 1.45 -15.51 -0.14
CA THR A 88 0.51 -14.37 -0.06
C THR A 88 1.26 -13.08 0.21
N ALA A 89 2.09 -13.04 1.26
CA ALA A 89 2.87 -11.85 1.62
C ALA A 89 3.91 -11.49 0.53
N LEU A 90 4.55 -12.49 -0.06
CA LEU A 90 5.48 -12.35 -1.19
C LEU A 90 4.83 -11.62 -2.35
N THR A 91 3.67 -12.09 -2.79
CA THR A 91 2.92 -11.51 -3.91
C THR A 91 2.58 -10.05 -3.66
N SER A 92 2.17 -9.72 -2.42
CA SER A 92 1.87 -8.34 -2.02
C SER A 92 3.10 -7.43 -2.10
N ILE A 93 4.24 -7.87 -1.57
CA ILE A 93 5.48 -7.08 -1.57
C ILE A 93 6.02 -6.90 -3.00
N GLN A 94 6.03 -7.95 -3.82
CA GLN A 94 6.42 -7.87 -5.23
C GLN A 94 5.54 -6.88 -6.00
N GLY A 95 4.22 -6.93 -5.82
CA GLY A 95 3.28 -6.00 -6.45
C GLY A 95 3.48 -4.55 -6.00
N GLN A 96 3.83 -4.31 -4.73
CA GLN A 96 4.17 -2.97 -4.24
C GLN A 96 5.47 -2.46 -4.88
N MET A 97 6.51 -3.30 -4.99
CA MET A 97 7.76 -2.92 -5.65
C MET A 97 7.54 -2.54 -7.10
N GLN A 98 6.75 -3.32 -7.85
CA GLN A 98 6.42 -3.03 -9.24
C GLN A 98 5.67 -1.69 -9.40
N GLN A 99 4.74 -1.38 -8.48
CA GLN A 99 4.05 -0.09 -8.47
C GLN A 99 4.98 1.10 -8.20
N MET A 100 6.06 0.88 -7.46
CA MET A 100 7.12 1.87 -7.24
C MET A 100 8.16 1.90 -8.38
N GLY A 101 7.97 1.13 -9.46
CA GLY A 101 8.89 1.04 -10.58
C GLY A 101 10.17 0.25 -10.27
N GLN A 102 10.18 -0.54 -9.20
CA GLN A 102 11.30 -1.41 -8.83
C GLN A 102 11.12 -2.80 -9.45
N ASP A 103 12.23 -3.46 -9.78
CA ASP A 103 12.25 -4.84 -10.28
C ASP A 103 12.50 -5.84 -9.13
N PRO A 104 11.47 -6.59 -8.67
CA PRO A 104 11.63 -7.59 -7.62
C PRO A 104 12.25 -8.91 -8.10
N SER A 105 12.51 -9.07 -9.41
CA SER A 105 13.01 -10.32 -9.99
C SER A 105 14.53 -10.47 -9.97
N SER A 106 15.25 -9.37 -9.74
CA SER A 106 16.71 -9.41 -9.57
C SER A 106 17.10 -10.25 -8.35
N LYS A 107 18.25 -10.92 -8.39
CA LYS A 107 18.68 -11.80 -7.29
C LYS A 107 18.81 -11.08 -5.94
N GLU A 108 19.33 -9.84 -5.96
CA GLU A 108 19.47 -9.02 -4.75
C GLU A 108 18.09 -8.62 -4.20
N ALA A 109 17.18 -8.17 -5.07
CA ALA A 109 15.82 -7.85 -4.68
C ALA A 109 15.08 -9.08 -4.13
N ALA A 110 15.25 -10.26 -4.74
CA ALA A 110 14.62 -11.50 -4.30
C ALA A 110 15.01 -11.88 -2.86
N GLU A 111 16.29 -11.75 -2.49
CA GLU A 111 16.75 -12.02 -1.12
C GLU A 111 16.23 -10.97 -0.12
N GLN A 112 16.18 -9.70 -0.52
CA GLN A 112 15.60 -8.64 0.30
C GLN A 112 14.11 -8.89 0.53
N VAL A 113 13.37 -9.21 -0.53
CA VAL A 113 11.94 -9.52 -0.48
C VAL A 113 11.68 -10.73 0.40
N LYS A 114 12.46 -11.82 0.25
CA LYS A 114 12.35 -13.00 1.12
C LYS A 114 12.51 -12.64 2.60
N THR A 115 13.50 -11.82 2.93
CA THR A 115 13.73 -11.35 4.30
C THR A 115 12.55 -10.52 4.79
N GLN A 116 12.09 -9.57 3.98
CA GLN A 116 10.95 -8.71 4.30
C GLN A 116 9.65 -9.50 4.51
N VAL A 117 9.41 -10.53 3.70
CA VAL A 117 8.25 -11.43 3.84
C VAL A 117 8.31 -12.16 5.19
N LEU A 118 9.44 -12.80 5.50
CA LEU A 118 9.60 -13.53 6.76
C LEU A 118 9.46 -12.60 7.97
N ASP A 119 10.07 -11.42 7.94
CA ASP A 119 9.92 -10.42 8.99
C ASP A 119 8.48 -9.97 9.15
N THR A 120 7.77 -9.71 8.04
CA THR A 120 6.36 -9.31 8.07
C THR A 120 5.49 -10.37 8.73
N LEU A 121 5.67 -11.64 8.33
CA LEU A 121 4.93 -12.77 8.88
C LEU A 121 5.22 -12.96 10.38
N VAL A 122 6.49 -12.94 10.77
CA VAL A 122 6.89 -13.07 12.18
C VAL A 122 6.30 -11.93 13.01
N ASN A 123 6.42 -10.68 12.55
CA ASN A 123 5.91 -9.51 13.26
C ASN A 123 4.40 -9.58 13.44
N GLN A 124 3.66 -9.89 12.37
CA GLN A 124 2.22 -10.01 12.40
C GLN A 124 1.79 -11.11 13.38
N THR A 125 2.45 -12.27 13.32
CA THR A 125 2.16 -13.40 14.21
C THR A 125 2.36 -13.03 15.68
N LEU A 126 3.49 -12.40 16.01
CA LEU A 126 3.78 -11.95 17.38
C LEU A 126 2.74 -10.95 17.89
N ILE A 127 2.33 -10.00 17.04
CA ILE A 127 1.30 -9.02 17.38
C ILE A 127 -0.05 -9.71 17.61
N LEU A 128 -0.48 -10.61 16.73
CA LEU A 128 -1.73 -11.34 16.87
C LEU A 128 -1.75 -12.24 18.13
N GLN A 129 -0.64 -12.92 18.43
CA GLN A 129 -0.48 -13.70 19.67
C GLN A 129 -0.68 -12.81 20.90
N LYS A 130 -0.07 -11.62 20.92
CA LYS A 130 -0.22 -10.66 22.03
C LYS A 130 -1.60 -10.03 22.09
N ALA A 131 -2.22 -9.75 20.97
CA ALA A 131 -3.60 -9.28 20.91
C ALA A 131 -4.56 -10.31 21.50
N LYS A 132 -4.36 -11.59 21.19
CA LYS A 132 -5.11 -12.72 21.76
C LYS A 132 -4.90 -12.86 23.26
N GLU A 133 -3.65 -12.77 23.75
CA GLU A 133 -3.35 -12.74 25.19
C GLU A 133 -4.06 -11.57 25.90
N ALA A 134 -4.11 -10.40 25.24
CA ALA A 134 -4.79 -9.20 25.69
C ALA A 134 -6.33 -9.27 25.54
N LYS A 135 -6.88 -10.37 25.01
CA LYS A 135 -8.30 -10.59 24.74
C LYS A 135 -8.92 -9.54 23.79
N ILE A 136 -8.12 -9.00 22.88
CA ILE A 136 -8.58 -8.12 21.81
C ILE A 136 -9.16 -9.02 20.70
N ASN A 137 -10.40 -8.74 20.30
CA ASN A 137 -11.11 -9.51 19.29
C ASN A 137 -11.83 -8.54 18.33
N ALA A 138 -12.07 -8.99 17.10
CA ALA A 138 -12.99 -8.35 16.16
C ALA A 138 -14.41 -8.92 16.38
N SER A 139 -15.39 -8.04 16.50
CA SER A 139 -16.80 -8.43 16.52
C SER A 139 -17.32 -8.70 15.11
N GLU A 140 -18.36 -9.53 14.99
CA GLU A 140 -19.01 -9.78 13.69
C GLU A 140 -19.48 -8.49 13.02
N THR A 141 -19.97 -7.53 13.80
CA THR A 141 -20.40 -6.22 13.31
C THR A 141 -19.26 -5.45 12.65
N GLU A 142 -18.09 -5.37 13.30
CA GLU A 142 -16.94 -4.68 12.72
C GLU A 142 -16.44 -5.36 11.44
N ILE A 143 -16.45 -6.70 11.42
CA ILE A 143 -16.07 -7.47 10.22
C ILE A 143 -17.04 -7.21 9.07
N ASP A 144 -18.34 -7.20 9.34
CA ASP A 144 -19.37 -6.98 8.33
C ASP A 144 -19.39 -5.53 7.82
N GLU A 145 -19.14 -4.55 8.69
CA GLU A 145 -19.00 -3.15 8.31
C GLU A 145 -17.82 -2.93 7.36
N GLU A 146 -16.65 -3.47 7.71
CA GLU A 146 -15.45 -3.36 6.88
C GLU A 146 -15.61 -4.15 5.57
N TYR A 147 -16.18 -5.35 5.62
CA TYR A 147 -16.52 -6.12 4.42
C TYR A 147 -17.45 -5.35 3.47
N SER A 148 -18.48 -4.67 4.01
CA SER A 148 -19.38 -3.83 3.21
C SER A 148 -18.65 -2.62 2.61
N SER A 149 -17.66 -2.07 3.31
CA SER A 149 -16.80 -1.00 2.80
C SER A 149 -16.00 -1.47 1.59
N PHE A 150 -15.32 -2.61 1.71
CA PHE A 150 -14.60 -3.25 0.61
C PHE A 150 -15.53 -3.54 -0.58
N GLU A 151 -16.71 -4.10 -0.32
CA GLU A 151 -17.69 -4.39 -1.35
C GLU A 151 -18.02 -3.14 -2.19
N LYS A 152 -18.26 -2.01 -1.53
CA LYS A 152 -18.56 -0.73 -2.19
C LYS A 152 -17.38 -0.21 -3.02
N GLN A 153 -16.15 -0.36 -2.52
CA GLN A 153 -14.95 0.07 -3.25
C GLN A 153 -14.75 -0.72 -4.55
N PHE A 154 -15.09 -2.01 -4.56
CA PHE A 154 -15.04 -2.86 -5.74
C PHE A 154 -16.22 -2.67 -6.71
N GLY A 155 -17.23 -1.85 -6.36
CA GLY A 155 -18.42 -1.64 -7.19
C GLY A 155 -19.52 -2.68 -6.97
N GLY A 156 -19.51 -3.39 -5.83
CA GLY A 156 -20.54 -4.34 -5.40
C GLY A 156 -20.03 -5.78 -5.27
N GLU A 157 -20.84 -6.63 -4.61
CA GLU A 157 -20.48 -8.01 -4.24
C GLU A 157 -20.01 -8.85 -5.43
N LYS A 158 -20.63 -8.67 -6.59
CA LYS A 158 -20.31 -9.44 -7.80
C LYS A 158 -18.89 -9.17 -8.31
N GLU A 159 -18.51 -7.90 -8.40
CA GLU A 159 -17.18 -7.52 -8.89
C GLU A 159 -16.10 -7.87 -7.86
N MET A 160 -16.39 -7.70 -6.56
CA MET A 160 -15.50 -8.17 -5.51
C MET A 160 -15.28 -9.69 -5.57
N LYS A 161 -16.34 -10.50 -5.67
CA LYS A 161 -16.23 -11.97 -5.81
C LYS A 161 -15.44 -12.38 -7.06
N LYS A 162 -15.54 -11.61 -8.14
CA LYS A 162 -14.74 -11.84 -9.36
C LYS A 162 -13.26 -11.55 -9.12
N ALA A 163 -12.93 -10.45 -8.44
CA ALA A 163 -11.57 -10.09 -8.06
C ALA A 163 -10.94 -11.10 -7.08
N LEU A 164 -11.71 -11.59 -6.10
CA LEU A 164 -11.27 -12.63 -5.18
C LEU A 164 -10.94 -13.93 -5.92
N LYS A 165 -11.79 -14.34 -6.88
CA LYS A 165 -11.52 -15.53 -7.71
C LYS A 165 -10.25 -15.40 -8.54
N SER A 166 -9.94 -14.23 -9.11
CA SER A 166 -8.68 -14.04 -9.84
C SER A 166 -7.44 -14.19 -8.96
N GLN A 167 -7.60 -14.00 -7.65
CA GLN A 167 -6.54 -14.18 -6.65
C GLN A 167 -6.65 -15.53 -5.92
N SER A 168 -7.52 -16.45 -6.39
CA SER A 168 -7.80 -17.73 -5.74
C SER A 168 -8.22 -17.63 -4.27
N MET A 169 -8.86 -16.51 -3.89
CA MET A 169 -9.33 -16.24 -2.53
C MET A 169 -10.86 -16.40 -2.46
N ASP A 170 -11.37 -16.85 -1.32
CA ASP A 170 -12.81 -16.90 -1.05
C ASP A 170 -13.25 -15.84 -0.01
N VAL A 171 -14.56 -15.69 0.14
CA VAL A 171 -15.15 -14.68 1.04
C VAL A 171 -14.82 -14.96 2.51
N LYS A 172 -14.68 -16.22 2.90
CA LYS A 172 -14.36 -16.60 4.28
C LYS A 172 -12.92 -16.19 4.61
N THR A 173 -11.98 -16.47 3.71
CA THR A 173 -10.59 -16.01 3.85
C THR A 173 -10.51 -14.50 3.94
N LEU A 174 -11.23 -13.77 3.07
CA LEU A 174 -11.27 -12.31 3.16
C LEU A 174 -11.81 -11.81 4.51
N LYS A 175 -12.91 -12.38 5.01
CA LYS A 175 -13.45 -12.00 6.32
C LYS A 175 -12.48 -12.30 7.48
N ASN A 176 -11.73 -13.39 7.40
CA ASN A 176 -10.69 -13.69 8.37
C ASN A 176 -9.56 -12.64 8.34
N GLN A 177 -9.11 -12.25 7.15
CA GLN A 177 -8.09 -11.19 7.00
C GLN A 177 -8.59 -9.83 7.53
N ILE A 178 -9.87 -9.51 7.30
CA ILE A 178 -10.51 -8.32 7.89
C ILE A 178 -10.50 -8.42 9.42
N ALA A 179 -10.87 -9.56 9.99
CA ALA A 179 -10.87 -9.77 11.44
C ALA A 179 -9.47 -9.59 12.04
N GLU A 180 -8.44 -10.15 11.41
CA GLU A 180 -7.04 -9.99 11.83
C GLU A 180 -6.58 -8.54 11.72
N SER A 181 -6.93 -7.82 10.64
CA SER A 181 -6.65 -6.40 10.49
C SER A 181 -7.27 -5.56 11.61
N ILE A 182 -8.54 -5.80 11.94
CA ILE A 182 -9.23 -5.10 13.03
C ILE A 182 -8.56 -5.39 14.38
N ILE A 183 -8.18 -6.65 14.63
CA ILE A 183 -7.47 -7.04 15.87
C ILE A 183 -6.12 -6.34 15.95
N PHE A 184 -5.38 -6.29 14.84
CA PHE A 184 -4.11 -5.61 14.71
C PHE A 184 -4.25 -4.11 15.02
N ASP A 185 -5.20 -3.42 14.39
CA ASP A 185 -5.43 -2.00 14.58
C ASP A 185 -5.79 -1.66 16.04
N LYS A 186 -6.70 -2.43 16.64
CA LYS A 186 -7.04 -2.28 18.06
C LYS A 186 -5.85 -2.53 18.98
N TYR A 187 -5.01 -3.50 18.65
CA TYR A 187 -3.80 -3.76 19.42
C TYR A 187 -2.80 -2.62 19.28
N LEU A 188 -2.63 -2.08 18.08
CA LEU A 188 -1.78 -0.94 17.79
C LEU A 188 -2.22 0.29 18.61
N GLU A 189 -3.52 0.61 18.63
CA GLU A 189 -4.05 1.70 19.45
C GLU A 189 -3.73 1.55 20.94
N LYS A 190 -3.64 0.31 21.42
CA LYS A 190 -3.30 0.00 22.82
C LYS A 190 -1.82 0.18 23.13
N VAL A 191 -0.93 -0.26 22.24
CA VAL A 191 0.53 -0.27 22.50
C VAL A 191 1.25 0.98 22.00
N ALA A 192 0.71 1.63 20.98
CA ALA A 192 1.21 2.86 20.39
C ALA A 192 0.06 3.87 20.23
N PRO A 193 -0.55 4.33 21.34
CA PRO A 193 -1.59 5.36 21.27
C PRO A 193 -1.01 6.66 20.70
N ALA A 194 -1.84 7.41 19.97
CA ALA A 194 -1.46 8.75 19.52
C ALA A 194 -1.11 9.64 20.72
N GLY A 195 0.04 10.29 20.64
CA GLY A 195 0.56 11.15 21.68
C GLY A 195 -0.09 12.53 21.67
N LYS A 196 0.16 13.32 22.72
CA LYS A 196 -0.01 14.77 22.63
C LYS A 196 1.26 15.36 22.05
N VAL A 197 1.16 16.01 20.90
CA VAL A 197 2.28 16.75 20.31
C VAL A 197 2.27 18.17 20.86
N SER A 198 3.41 18.63 21.34
CA SER A 198 3.56 19.99 21.84
C SER A 198 3.85 20.99 20.71
N ASP A 199 3.45 22.26 20.89
CA ASP A 199 3.77 23.35 19.95
C ASP A 199 5.29 23.44 19.67
N LYS A 200 6.13 23.07 20.65
CA LYS A 200 7.58 23.03 20.50
C LYS A 200 8.04 21.96 19.51
N GLU A 201 7.42 20.77 19.54
CA GLU A 201 7.73 19.69 18.60
C GLU A 201 7.25 20.05 17.19
N ILE A 202 6.04 20.61 17.07
CA ILE A 202 5.51 21.11 15.78
C ILE A 202 6.46 22.17 15.21
N LYS A 203 6.85 23.16 16.02
CA LYS A 203 7.78 24.20 15.58
C LYS A 203 9.14 23.62 15.19
N ALA A 204 9.70 22.71 15.98
CA ALA A 204 10.99 22.09 15.68
C ALA A 204 10.96 21.29 14.37
N TYR A 205 9.87 20.56 14.11
CA TYR A 205 9.66 19.84 12.86
C TYR A 205 9.58 20.83 11.68
N TYR A 206 8.78 21.88 11.80
CA TYR A 206 8.66 22.92 10.78
C TYR A 206 9.99 23.62 10.48
N ASP A 207 10.72 24.03 11.51
CA ASP A 207 12.01 24.72 11.36
C ASP A 207 13.02 23.82 10.62
N LYS A 208 13.03 22.51 10.92
CA LYS A 208 13.87 21.53 10.23
C LYS A 208 13.47 21.37 8.75
N ALA A 209 12.17 21.23 8.49
CA ALA A 209 11.65 21.14 7.13
C ALA A 209 11.96 22.42 6.33
N ALA A 210 11.75 23.59 6.92
CA ALA A 210 12.03 24.89 6.29
C ALA A 210 13.51 25.07 5.96
N ALA A 211 14.42 24.58 6.81
CA ALA A 211 15.85 24.58 6.53
C ALA A 211 16.16 23.74 5.28
N THR A 212 15.64 22.51 5.20
CA THR A 212 15.82 21.63 4.04
C THR A 212 15.19 22.20 2.76
N SER A 213 13.97 22.76 2.85
CA SER A 213 13.31 23.38 1.69
C SER A 213 14.06 24.60 1.18
N LYS A 214 14.61 25.43 2.08
CA LYS A 214 15.41 26.59 1.71
C LYS A 214 16.69 26.20 0.97
N GLU A 215 17.36 25.12 1.37
CA GLU A 215 18.51 24.56 0.65
C GLU A 215 18.12 24.08 -0.76
N ALA A 216 16.89 23.57 -0.92
CA ALA A 216 16.33 23.15 -2.20
C ALA A 216 15.69 24.31 -3.02
N GLY A 217 15.74 25.56 -2.54
CA GLY A 217 15.13 26.71 -3.21
C GLY A 217 13.60 26.70 -3.22
N GLN A 218 12.97 25.98 -2.28
CA GLN A 218 11.53 25.88 -2.10
C GLN A 218 11.08 26.66 -0.85
N GLU A 219 9.94 27.33 -0.93
CA GLU A 219 9.29 27.97 0.23
C GLU A 219 8.18 27.07 0.77
N LEU A 220 8.07 26.98 2.10
CA LEU A 220 6.99 26.26 2.77
C LEU A 220 5.84 27.23 3.11
N PRO A 221 4.58 26.74 3.14
CA PRO A 221 3.46 27.51 3.68
C PRO A 221 3.71 27.90 5.15
N PRO A 222 3.06 28.96 5.66
CA PRO A 222 3.18 29.36 7.05
C PRO A 222 2.85 28.23 8.03
N LEU A 223 3.58 28.16 9.16
CA LEU A 223 3.37 27.14 10.20
C LEU A 223 1.90 26.99 10.62
N GLU A 224 1.17 28.10 10.70
CA GLU A 224 -0.25 28.10 11.08
C GLU A 224 -1.14 27.30 10.12
N GLU A 225 -0.80 27.26 8.83
CA GLU A 225 -1.55 26.52 7.81
C GLU A 225 -1.28 25.02 7.86
N VAL A 226 -0.05 24.63 8.24
CA VAL A 226 0.42 23.23 8.21
C VAL A 226 0.52 22.60 9.59
N SER A 227 0.23 23.33 10.67
CA SER A 227 0.40 22.83 12.05
C SER A 227 -0.34 21.53 12.32
N GLN A 228 -1.57 21.38 11.81
CA GLN A 228 -2.36 20.16 11.99
C GLN A 228 -1.80 18.97 11.21
N GLU A 229 -1.26 19.21 10.01
CA GLU A 229 -0.61 18.18 9.21
C GLU A 229 0.69 17.72 9.87
N ILE A 230 1.49 18.66 10.36
CA ILE A 230 2.74 18.37 11.11
C ILE A 230 2.43 17.58 12.38
N GLU A 231 1.40 17.95 13.14
CA GLU A 231 0.96 17.16 14.30
C GLU A 231 0.61 15.72 13.90
N GLY A 232 -0.10 15.54 12.79
CA GLY A 232 -0.40 14.22 12.22
C GLY A 232 0.86 13.41 11.88
N ILE A 233 1.83 14.05 11.22
CA ILE A 233 3.11 13.41 10.85
C ILE A 233 3.90 13.01 12.09
N ILE A 234 4.02 13.91 13.07
CA ILE A 234 4.76 13.63 14.32
C ILE A 234 4.09 12.48 15.08
N ASN A 235 2.76 12.49 15.19
CA ASN A 235 2.02 11.40 15.82
C ASN A 235 2.28 10.07 15.10
N GLN A 236 2.21 10.05 13.77
CA GLN A 236 2.47 8.85 12.99
C GLN A 236 3.91 8.32 13.20
N GLU A 237 4.91 9.21 13.18
CA GLU A 237 6.31 8.84 13.42
C GLU A 237 6.51 8.29 14.85
N GLN A 238 5.89 8.91 15.85
CA GLN A 238 5.94 8.46 17.24
C GLN A 238 5.29 7.08 17.39
N GLN A 239 4.11 6.87 16.80
CA GLN A 239 3.42 5.58 16.84
C GLN A 239 4.24 4.49 16.14
N GLN A 240 4.83 4.78 14.98
CA GLN A 240 5.70 3.84 14.29
C GLN A 240 6.90 3.46 15.15
N LYS A 241 7.55 4.43 15.81
CA LYS A 241 8.69 4.16 16.70
C LYS A 241 8.30 3.28 17.89
N LEU A 242 7.15 3.55 18.52
CA LEU A 242 6.63 2.73 19.61
C LEU A 242 6.33 1.31 19.15
N LEU A 243 5.69 1.15 17.99
CA LEU A 243 5.40 -0.15 17.40
C LEU A 243 6.69 -0.93 17.11
N VAL A 244 7.69 -0.30 16.49
CA VAL A 244 8.97 -0.94 16.19
C VAL A 244 9.66 -1.40 17.47
N ALA A 245 9.73 -0.53 18.49
CA ALA A 245 10.31 -0.91 19.78
C ALA A 245 9.56 -2.07 20.42
N HIS A 246 8.23 -2.03 20.40
CA HIS A 246 7.38 -3.10 20.91
C HIS A 246 7.61 -4.42 20.18
N VAL A 247 7.67 -4.40 18.84
CA VAL A 247 7.94 -5.61 18.03
C VAL A 247 9.33 -6.19 18.34
N GLU A 248 10.35 -5.36 18.50
CA GLU A 248 11.69 -5.82 18.90
C GLU A 248 11.68 -6.48 20.29
N GLU A 249 10.95 -5.92 21.25
CA GLU A 249 10.74 -6.54 22.56
C GLU A 249 10.02 -7.90 22.44
N LEU A 250 8.99 -7.99 21.59
CA LEU A 250 8.29 -9.25 21.32
C LEU A 250 9.21 -10.29 20.69
N LYS A 251 10.03 -9.90 19.71
CA LYS A 251 11.00 -10.79 19.08
C LYS A 251 12.01 -11.32 20.09
N ALA A 252 12.57 -10.45 20.92
CA ALA A 252 13.55 -10.82 21.95
C ALA A 252 12.95 -11.78 23.01
N ALA A 253 11.65 -11.67 23.29
CA ALA A 253 10.94 -12.51 24.24
C ALA A 253 10.38 -13.81 23.65
N SER A 254 10.53 -14.04 22.34
CA SER A 254 9.89 -15.15 21.63
C SER A 254 10.88 -16.14 21.06
N LYS A 255 10.41 -17.38 20.84
CA LYS A 255 11.17 -18.40 20.14
C LYS A 255 10.86 -18.32 18.65
N ILE A 256 11.84 -17.92 17.83
CA ILE A 256 11.64 -17.77 16.38
C ILE A 256 12.62 -18.70 15.66
N GLU A 257 12.09 -19.59 14.81
CA GLU A 257 12.88 -20.50 13.98
C GLU A 257 12.50 -20.31 12.51
N LEU A 258 13.41 -19.74 11.71
CA LEU A 258 13.21 -19.63 10.25
C LEU A 258 13.63 -20.95 9.56
N LYS A 259 12.86 -21.37 8.56
CA LYS A 259 13.02 -22.65 7.84
C LYS A 259 13.18 -22.50 6.32
N LEU A 260 13.44 -21.28 5.84
CA LEU A 260 13.68 -20.95 4.44
C LEU A 260 15.09 -20.45 4.17
#